data_AF-A0A124IDL6-F1
#
_entry.id   AF-A0A124IDL6-F1
#
_cell.length_a   1.000
_cell.length_b   1.000
_cell.length_c   1.000
_cell.angle_alpha   90.00
_cell.angle_beta   90.00
_cell.angle_gamma   90.00
#
_symmetry.space_group_name_H-M   'P 1'
#
loop_
_entity.id
_entity.type
_entity.pdbx_description
1 polymer ?
#
loop_
_entity_poly.entity_id
_entity_poly.type
_entity_poly.pdbx_seq_one_letter_code
_entity_poly.pdbx_strand_id
1 'polypeptide(L)' 'MTSATETGGVTGTPDKDYNLIWYVEACLNNALRLETYIQDAERGKDTEAADLFRKAQADSRKGAELGKALLRSRLSGG' A
#
# COMPACT_ATOMS: atom_id res chain seq x y z
N MET A 1 -19.85 -1.69 -1.77
CA MET A 1 -19.15 -0.60 -1.05
C MET A 1 -18.89 -1.11 0.36
N THR A 2 -17.70 -1.62 0.63
CA THR A 2 -17.31 -2.05 1.98
C THR A 2 -16.62 -0.87 2.63
N SER A 3 -17.38 -0.11 3.43
CA SER A 3 -16.84 1.00 4.21
C SER A 3 -15.83 0.44 5.21
N ALA A 4 -14.55 0.79 5.05
CA ALA A 4 -13.58 0.65 6.13
C ALA A 4 -13.98 1.67 7.20
N THR A 5 -14.66 1.20 8.23
CA THR A 5 -15.03 2.02 9.40
C THR A 5 -13.75 2.45 10.10
N GLU A 6 -13.43 3.74 9.99
CA GLU A 6 -12.48 4.43 10.87
C GLU A 6 -12.89 4.17 12.34
N THR A 7 -12.13 3.32 13.04
CA THR A 7 -12.38 2.92 14.44
C THR A 7 -12.19 4.07 15.44
N GLY A 8 -11.55 5.17 15.02
CA GLY A 8 -11.28 6.34 15.87
C GLY A 8 -12.47 7.26 16.14
N GLY A 9 -13.59 7.11 15.42
CA GLY A 9 -14.72 8.05 15.51
C GLY A 9 -15.68 7.83 16.69
N VAL A 10 -15.68 6.65 17.33
CA VAL A 10 -16.77 6.25 18.25
C VAL A 10 -16.44 6.47 19.73
N THR A 11 -15.17 6.33 20.13
CA THR A 11 -14.76 6.42 21.54
C THR A 11 -13.73 7.53 21.81
N GLY A 12 -13.26 8.24 20.77
CA GLY A 12 -12.20 9.24 20.87
C GLY A 12 -10.82 8.69 21.23
N THR A 13 -10.68 7.36 21.36
CA THR A 13 -9.39 6.71 21.59
C THR A 13 -8.74 6.41 20.24
N PRO A 14 -7.55 6.97 19.93
CA PRO A 14 -6.85 6.64 18.70
C PRO A 14 -6.57 5.14 18.63
N ASP A 15 -6.83 4.55 17.46
CA ASP A 15 -6.39 3.20 17.17
C ASP A 15 -4.85 3.19 17.18
N LYS A 16 -4.28 2.61 18.23
CA LYS A 16 -2.82 2.55 18.47
C LYS A 16 -2.14 1.64 17.45
N ASP A 17 -2.90 0.65 16.99
CA ASP A 17 -2.42 -0.40 16.12
C ASP A 17 -2.56 -0.01 14.65
N TYR A 18 -3.43 0.96 14.34
CA TYR A 18 -3.77 1.41 12.98
C TYR A 18 -4.13 0.21 12.08
N ASN A 19 -4.75 0.44 10.92
CA ASN A 19 -5.01 -0.68 10.01
C ASN A 19 -3.77 -1.05 9.16
N LEU A 20 -2.72 -1.57 9.79
CA LEU A 20 -1.48 -1.95 9.13
C LEU A 20 -1.65 -3.10 8.14
N ILE A 21 -2.60 -4.01 8.39
CA ILE A 21 -2.93 -5.10 7.47
C ILE A 21 -3.46 -4.51 6.16
N TRP A 22 -4.44 -3.61 6.24
CA TRP A 22 -4.94 -2.90 5.07
C TRP A 22 -3.84 -2.12 4.35
N TYR A 23 -2.99 -1.42 5.09
CA TYR A 23 -1.90 -0.63 4.48
C TYR A 23 -0.95 -1.54 3.66
N VAL A 24 -0.50 -2.65 4.24
CA VAL A 24 0.38 -3.61 3.55
C VAL A 24 -0.32 -4.21 2.33
N GLU A 25 -1.59 -4.63 2.49
CA GLU A 25 -2.39 -5.16 1.39
C GLU A 25 -2.54 -4.14 0.26
N ALA A 26 -2.86 -2.88 0.58
CA ALA A 26 -3.01 -1.80 -0.39
C ALA A 26 -1.71 -1.54 -1.16
N CYS A 27 -0.57 -1.53 -0.47
CA CYS A 27 0.75 -1.40 -1.09
C CYS A 27 1.06 -2.56 -2.05
N LEU A 28 0.82 -3.80 -1.64
CA LEU A 28 1.08 -4.98 -2.47
C LEU A 28 0.15 -5.04 -3.70
N ASN A 29 -1.15 -4.78 -3.50
CA ASN A 29 -2.13 -4.72 -4.59
C ASN A 29 -1.80 -3.62 -5.59
N ASN A 30 -1.36 -2.45 -5.11
CA ASN A 30 -0.96 -1.36 -5.99
C ASN A 30 0.31 -1.72 -6.77
N ALA A 31 1.32 -2.30 -6.13
CA ALA A 31 2.55 -2.72 -6.80
C ALA A 31 2.28 -3.71 -7.95
N LEU A 32 1.37 -4.66 -7.74
CA LEU A 32 0.95 -5.60 -8.78
C LEU A 32 0.17 -4.91 -9.90
N ARG A 33 -0.78 -4.03 -9.56
CA ARG A 33 -1.55 -3.27 -10.56
C ARG A 33 -0.68 -2.40 -11.46
N LEU A 34 0.32 -1.74 -10.87
CA LEU A 34 1.24 -0.87 -11.60
C LEU A 34 2.09 -1.65 -12.62
N GLU A 35 2.30 -2.95 -12.43
CA GLU A 35 3.00 -3.79 -13.43
C GLU A 35 2.25 -3.82 -14.77
N THR A 36 0.93 -3.97 -14.74
CA THR A 36 0.10 -3.90 -15.95
C THR A 36 0.15 -2.51 -16.59
N TYR A 37 0.07 -1.44 -15.77
CA TYR A 37 0.11 -0.08 -16.30
C TYR A 37 1.46 0.28 -16.93
N ILE A 38 2.56 -0.21 -16.37
CA ILE A 38 3.90 -0.07 -16.97
C ILE A 38 3.94 -0.75 -18.34
N GLN A 39 3.48 -2.00 -18.43
CA GLN A 39 3.47 -2.75 -19.69
C GLN A 39 2.61 -2.07 -20.77
N ASP A 40 1.47 -1.52 -20.39
CA ASP A 40 0.58 -0.80 -21.31
C ASP A 40 1.19 0.53 -21.77
N ALA A 41 1.79 1.30 -20.85
CA ALA A 41 2.51 2.53 -21.18
C ALA A 41 3.70 2.28 -22.12
N GLU A 42 4.48 1.22 -21.86
CA GLU A 42 5.58 0.80 -22.73
C GLU A 42 5.10 0.44 -24.15
N ARG A 43 3.98 -0.30 -24.27
CA ARG A 43 3.35 -0.60 -25.57
C ARG A 43 2.87 0.64 -26.29
N GLY A 44 2.29 1.59 -25.54
CA GLY A 44 1.84 2.88 -26.03
C GLY A 44 2.97 3.86 -26.34
N LYS A 45 4.23 3.51 -26.03
CA LYS A 45 5.40 4.39 -26.09
C LYS A 45 5.26 5.65 -25.22
N ASP A 46 4.41 5.59 -24.20
CA ASP A 46 4.23 6.65 -23.21
C ASP A 46 5.30 6.51 -22.12
N THR A 47 6.47 7.11 -22.38
CA THR A 47 7.63 6.98 -21.50
C THR A 47 7.44 7.71 -20.17
N GLU A 48 6.70 8.83 -20.19
CA GLU A 48 6.43 9.61 -18.98
C GLU A 48 5.56 8.82 -17.99
N ALA A 49 4.47 8.21 -18.48
CA ALA A 49 3.63 7.36 -17.65
C ALA A 49 4.38 6.11 -17.15
N ALA A 50 5.17 5.46 -18.01
CA ALA A 50 5.96 4.29 -17.62
C ALA A 50 6.93 4.62 -16.47
N ASP A 51 7.64 5.75 -16.56
CA ASP A 51 8.59 6.16 -15.52
C ASP A 51 7.91 6.57 -14.21
N LEU A 52 6.75 7.24 -14.29
CA LEU A 52 5.92 7.52 -13.13
C LEU A 52 5.51 6.22 -12.42
N PHE A 53 4.97 5.25 -13.17
CA PHE A 53 4.48 4.01 -12.59
C PHE A 53 5.59 3.14 -12.02
N ARG A 54 6.78 3.11 -12.64
CA ARG A 54 7.95 2.41 -12.08
C ARG A 54 8.35 2.97 -10.72
N LYS A 55 8.40 4.31 -10.58
CA LYS A 55 8.70 4.96 -9.29
C LYS A 55 7.62 4.64 -8.25
N ALA A 56 6.35 4.79 -8.62
CA ALA A 56 5.23 4.47 -7.73
C ALA A 56 5.20 2.98 -7.32
N GLN A 57 5.62 2.07 -8.20
CA GLN A 57 5.71 0.64 -7.91
C GLN A 57 6.84 0.37 -6.91
N ALA A 58 8.00 1.00 -7.07
CA ALA A 58 9.11 0.90 -6.12
C ALA A 58 8.70 1.40 -4.73
N ASP A 59 8.02 2.55 -4.66
CA ASP A 59 7.53 3.11 -3.40
C ASP A 59 6.46 2.23 -2.76
N SER A 60 5.56 1.63 -3.56
CA SER A 60 4.56 0.68 -3.07
C SER A 60 5.21 -0.57 -2.47
N ARG A 61 6.23 -1.15 -3.13
CA ARG A 61 6.99 -2.28 -2.60
C ARG A 61 7.70 -1.91 -1.30
N LYS A 62 8.34 -0.74 -1.25
CA LYS A 62 9.01 -0.24 -0.05
C LYS A 62 8.03 -0.05 1.10
N GLY A 63 6.86 0.54 0.85
CA GLY A 63 5.79 0.70 1.83
C GLY A 63 5.33 -0.63 2.40
N ALA A 64 5.11 -1.64 1.54
CA ALA A 64 4.74 -2.98 1.98
C ALA A 64 5.79 -3.61 2.91
N GLU A 65 7.09 -3.49 2.59
CA GLU A 65 8.15 -4.04 3.45
C GLU A 65 8.21 -3.36 4.81
N LEU A 66 8.13 -2.02 4.85
CA LEU A 66 8.11 -1.26 6.10
C LEU A 66 6.88 -1.59 6.94
N GLY A 67 5.70 -1.69 6.31
CA GLY A 67 4.45 -2.06 6.95
C GLY A 67 4.49 -3.49 7.55
N LYS A 68 5.04 -4.46 6.80
CA LYS A 68 5.23 -5.84 7.29
C LYS A 68 6.16 -5.88 8.50
N ALA A 69 7.28 -5.14 8.47
CA ALA A 69 8.23 -5.10 9.57
C ALA A 69 7.58 -4.54 10.85
N LEU A 70 6.81 -3.46 10.73
CA LEU A 70 6.08 -2.87 11.84
C LEU A 70 4.98 -3.81 12.37
N LEU A 71 4.21 -4.43 11.48
CA LEU A 71 3.18 -5.40 11.85
C LEU A 71 3.80 -6.58 12.62
N ARG A 72 4.92 -7.12 12.14
CA ARG A 72 5.66 -8.19 12.83
C ARG A 72 6.12 -7.75 14.22
N SER A 73 6.66 -6.53 14.35
CA SER A 73 7.09 -6.00 15.64
C SER A 73 5.93 -5.90 16.64
N ARG A 74 4.72 -5.55 16.19
CA ARG A 74 3.53 -5.46 17.05
C ARG A 74 3.00 -6.83 17.45
N LEU A 75 2.98 -7.79 16.53
CA LEU A 75 2.53 -9.17 16.80
C LEU A 75 3.48 -9.96 17.71
N SER A 76 4.75 -9.59 17.78
CA SER A 76 5.75 -10.28 18.60
C SER A 76 5.98 -9.66 19.99
N GLY A 77 5.43 -8.46 20.24
CA GLY A 77 5.57 -7.73 21.50
C GLY A 77 4.26 -7.46 22.23
N GLY A 78 3.17 -8.17 21.86
CA GLY A 78 1.89 -8.18 22.54
C GLY A 78 1.74 -9.34 23.52
#